data_AF-A0A7W1D3U8-F1
#
_entry.id   AF-A0A7W1D3U8-F1
#
_cell.length_a   1.000
_cell.length_b   1.000
_cell.length_c   1.000
_cell.angle_alpha   90.00
_cell.angle_beta   90.00
_cell.angle_gamma   90.00
#
_symmetry.space_group_name_H-M   'P 1'
#
loop_
_entity.id
_entity.type
_entity.pdbx_description
1 polymer ?
#
loop_
_entity_poly.entity_id
_entity_poly.type
_entity_poly.pdbx_seq_one_letter_code
_entity_poly.pdbx_strand_id
1 'polypeptide(L)'
;MGASSSTTLSKWTGPNPVLREEAPVKTADQLLSAARERLQRVTPQQAFAAAEAGALLVDIRLSEERLAQGAIPGALVISRNHLEWRLDPTCDARVPQATGYDRQIIVFCVEGYTSSLAAAALQDMGFPAATDLDGGFMAWAGAGLPIQQSAALLEHETRAETAIHTM
;
A
#
# COMPACT_ATOMS: atom_id res chain seq x y z
N MET A 1 -34.07 -20.21 -50.28
CA MET A 1 -34.41 -19.00 -49.51
C MET A 1 -35.55 -19.37 -48.56
N GLY A 2 -35.43 -19.50 -47.25
CA GLY A 2 -34.32 -19.43 -46.31
C GLY A 2 -34.69 -20.26 -45.07
N ALA A 3 -33.72 -20.93 -44.46
CA ALA A 3 -33.90 -21.58 -43.17
C ALA A 3 -33.70 -20.52 -42.08
N SER A 4 -34.74 -20.26 -41.27
CA SER A 4 -34.62 -19.44 -40.06
C SER A 4 -34.63 -20.37 -38.86
N SER A 5 -33.44 -20.77 -38.42
CA SER A 5 -33.25 -21.49 -37.17
C SER A 5 -33.26 -20.47 -36.03
N SER A 6 -34.36 -20.43 -35.27
CA SER A 6 -34.47 -19.67 -34.04
C SER A 6 -33.72 -20.41 -32.92
N THR A 7 -32.52 -19.95 -32.59
CA THR A 7 -31.76 -20.44 -31.45
C THR A 7 -32.40 -19.90 -30.17
N THR A 8 -33.14 -20.76 -29.45
CA THR A 8 -33.62 -20.48 -28.10
C THR A 8 -32.42 -20.35 -27.16
N LEU A 9 -32.18 -19.13 -26.66
CA LEU A 9 -31.29 -18.89 -25.52
C LEU A 9 -31.91 -19.53 -24.26
N SER A 10 -31.41 -20.71 -23.88
CA SER A 10 -31.71 -21.34 -22.60
C SER A 10 -31.27 -20.39 -21.47
N LYS A 11 -32.26 -19.86 -20.75
CA LYS A 11 -32.03 -19.12 -19.50
C LYS A 11 -31.45 -20.11 -18.49
N TRP A 12 -30.20 -19.89 -18.10
CA TRP A 12 -29.54 -20.69 -17.08
C TRP A 12 -30.34 -20.63 -15.76
N THR A 13 -30.89 -21.77 -15.32
CA THR A 13 -31.59 -21.95 -14.04
C THR A 13 -30.64 -22.57 -13.02
N GLY A 14 -29.60 -21.83 -12.66
CA GLY A 14 -28.74 -22.19 -11.53
C GLY A 14 -29.53 -22.21 -10.20
N PRO A 15 -29.03 -22.91 -9.18
CA PRO A 15 -29.71 -22.99 -7.88
C PRO A 15 -29.94 -21.59 -7.29
N ASN A 16 -31.17 -21.35 -6.84
CA ASN A 16 -31.60 -20.12 -6.19
C ASN A 16 -30.72 -19.88 -4.96
N PRO A 17 -29.97 -18.75 -4.86
CA PRO A 17 -29.09 -18.53 -3.72
C PRO A 17 -29.96 -18.44 -2.47
N VAL A 18 -29.74 -19.38 -1.55
CA VAL A 18 -30.24 -19.30 -0.18
C VAL A 18 -29.80 -17.94 0.34
N LEU A 19 -30.76 -17.07 0.67
CA LEU A 19 -30.53 -15.75 1.23
C LEU A 19 -29.77 -15.93 2.54
N ARG A 20 -28.43 -15.93 2.46
CA ARG A 20 -27.58 -15.66 3.62
C ARG A 20 -27.98 -14.27 4.07
N GLU A 21 -28.16 -14.10 5.38
CA GLU A 21 -28.29 -12.77 5.97
C GLU A 21 -27.10 -11.94 5.47
N GLU A 22 -27.34 -11.09 4.48
CA GLU A 22 -26.26 -10.43 3.77
C GLU A 22 -25.62 -9.46 4.75
N ALA A 23 -24.36 -9.72 5.10
CA ALA A 23 -23.59 -8.78 5.91
C ALA A 23 -23.74 -7.38 5.30
N PRO A 24 -23.99 -6.34 6.11
CA PRO A 24 -24.34 -5.03 5.58
C PRO A 24 -23.23 -4.53 4.65
N VAL A 25 -23.61 -4.08 3.46
CA VAL A 25 -22.68 -3.50 2.49
C VAL A 25 -22.01 -2.28 3.11
N LYS A 26 -20.68 -2.25 3.07
CA LYS A 26 -19.86 -1.14 3.57
C LYS A 26 -19.26 -0.36 2.41
N THR A 27 -19.26 0.96 2.51
CA THR A 27 -18.50 1.81 1.59
C THR A 27 -17.00 1.73 1.88
N ALA A 28 -16.17 2.17 0.94
CA ALA A 28 -14.73 2.29 1.16
C ALA A 28 -14.40 3.19 2.37
N ASP A 29 -15.13 4.29 2.54
CA ASP A 29 -14.95 5.21 3.67
C ASP A 29 -15.31 4.56 5.01
N GLN A 30 -16.39 3.76 5.05
CA GLN A 30 -16.77 3.02 6.26
C GLN A 30 -15.73 1.95 6.62
N LEU A 31 -15.21 1.23 5.61
CA LEU A 31 -14.13 0.27 5.81
C LEU A 31 -12.85 0.96 6.31
N LEU A 32 -12.51 2.11 5.74
CA LEU A 32 -11.35 2.89 6.15
C LEU A 32 -11.50 3.41 7.58
N SER A 33 -12.66 3.96 7.94
CA SER A 33 -12.93 4.43 9.31
C SER A 33 -12.77 3.30 10.32
N ALA A 34 -13.41 2.15 10.05
CA ALA A 34 -13.33 0.98 10.91
C ALA A 34 -11.91 0.41 10.99
N ALA A 35 -11.11 0.50 9.92
CA ALA A 35 -9.69 0.15 9.97
C ALA A 35 -8.93 1.09 10.92
N ARG A 36 -9.08 2.41 10.72
CA ARG A 36 -8.36 3.43 11.51
C ARG A 36 -8.70 3.39 13.00
N GLU A 37 -9.92 3.01 13.38
CA GLU A 37 -10.31 2.81 14.78
C GLU A 37 -9.49 1.73 15.50
N ARG A 38 -8.93 0.77 14.76
CA ARG A 38 -8.08 -0.31 15.30
C ARG A 38 -6.60 0.03 15.34
N LEU A 39 -6.18 1.07 14.61
CA LEU A 39 -4.78 1.40 14.42
C LEU A 39 -4.33 2.49 15.38
N GLN A 40 -3.18 2.27 16.02
CA GLN A 40 -2.43 3.34 16.67
C GLN A 40 -1.54 4.02 15.63
N ARG A 41 -2.14 4.90 14.83
CA ARG A 41 -1.48 5.57 13.69
C ARG A 41 -0.37 6.47 14.19
N VAL A 42 0.76 6.49 13.48
CA VAL A 42 1.95 7.24 13.88
C VAL A 42 2.12 8.49 13.03
N THR A 43 2.51 9.60 13.66
CA THR A 43 2.92 10.81 12.92
C THR A 43 4.24 10.57 12.17
N PRO A 44 4.60 11.43 11.21
CA PRO A 44 5.90 11.34 10.54
C PRO A 44 7.10 11.29 11.50
N GLN A 45 7.12 12.12 12.53
CA GLN A 45 8.23 12.16 13.50
C GLN A 45 8.28 10.89 14.35
N GLN A 46 7.11 10.35 14.73
CA GLN A 46 7.04 9.07 15.45
C GLN A 46 7.50 7.91 14.56
N ALA A 47 7.09 7.89 13.29
CA ALA A 47 7.53 6.88 12.33
C ALA A 47 9.04 6.94 12.09
N PHE A 48 9.61 8.15 11.98
CA PHE A 48 11.05 8.35 11.86
C PHE A 48 11.80 7.81 13.09
N ALA A 49 11.36 8.18 14.30
CA ALA A 49 11.96 7.67 15.53
C ALA A 49 11.81 6.15 15.68
N ALA A 50 10.67 5.58 15.29
CA ALA A 50 10.43 4.15 15.31
C ALA A 50 11.34 3.41 14.31
N ALA A 51 11.55 3.97 13.12
CA ALA A 51 12.46 3.41 12.13
C ALA A 51 13.91 3.36 12.64
N GLU A 52 14.38 4.44 13.28
CA GLU A 52 15.69 4.46 13.96
C GLU A 52 15.79 3.42 15.09
N ALA A 53 14.68 3.11 15.75
CA ALA A 53 14.58 2.06 16.75
C ALA A 53 14.39 0.64 16.15
N GLY A 54 14.37 0.49 14.83
CA GLY A 54 14.33 -0.79 14.12
C GLY A 54 12.94 -1.24 13.63
N ALA A 55 11.93 -0.36 13.64
CA ALA A 55 10.66 -0.60 12.96
C ALA A 55 10.84 -0.67 11.44
N LEU A 56 9.99 -1.45 10.76
CA LEU A 56 10.02 -1.55 9.30
C LEU A 56 9.07 -0.51 8.69
N LEU A 57 9.61 0.42 7.91
CA LEU A 57 8.81 1.27 7.02
C LEU A 57 8.53 0.51 5.73
N VAL A 58 7.27 0.44 5.31
CA VAL A 58 6.86 -0.28 4.09
C VAL A 58 6.13 0.66 3.14
N ASP A 59 6.76 0.95 2.00
CA ASP A 59 6.22 1.78 0.92
C ASP A 59 5.38 0.91 -0.01
N ILE A 60 4.06 1.11 0.01
CA ILE A 60 3.11 0.41 -0.88
C ILE A 60 2.68 1.23 -2.10
N ARG A 61 3.33 2.38 -2.35
CA ARG A 61 3.03 3.23 -3.51
C ARG A 61 3.35 2.54 -4.83
N LEU A 62 2.90 3.13 -5.92
CA LEU A 62 3.30 2.74 -7.26
C LEU A 62 4.72 3.25 -7.56
N SER A 63 5.36 2.66 -8.57
CA SER A 63 6.72 3.06 -8.97
C SER A 63 6.76 4.49 -9.50
N GLU A 64 5.73 4.91 -10.24
CA GLU A 64 5.61 6.24 -10.81
C GLU A 64 5.52 7.31 -9.70
N GLU A 65 4.77 7.04 -8.63
CA GLU A 65 4.64 7.94 -7.49
C GLU A 65 5.99 8.12 -6.77
N ARG A 66 6.73 7.02 -6.54
CA ARG A 66 8.09 7.08 -5.96
C ARG A 66 9.08 7.78 -6.86
N LEU A 67 9.01 7.55 -8.16
CA LEU A 67 9.90 8.21 -9.13
C LEU A 67 9.68 9.72 -9.11
N ALA A 68 8.43 10.18 -9.07
CA ALA A 68 8.07 11.60 -9.10
C ALA A 68 8.28 12.33 -7.77
N GLN A 69 8.01 11.66 -6.64
CA GLN A 69 7.99 12.30 -5.31
C GLN A 69 9.23 12.00 -4.46
N GLY A 70 10.02 11.00 -4.86
CA GLY A 70 11.09 10.42 -4.04
C GLY A 70 10.59 9.30 -3.12
N ALA A 71 11.52 8.70 -2.38
CA ALA A 71 11.28 7.59 -1.46
C ALA A 71 11.82 7.89 -0.06
N ILE A 72 11.22 7.27 0.96
CA ILE A 72 11.76 7.32 2.32
C ILE A 72 12.99 6.41 2.39
N PRO A 73 14.18 6.91 2.80
CA PRO A 73 15.38 6.09 2.92
C PRO A 73 15.16 4.88 3.82
N GLY A 74 15.64 3.71 3.40
CA GLY A 74 15.52 2.46 4.16
C GLY A 74 14.13 1.80 4.14
N ALA A 75 13.11 2.43 3.54
CA ALA A 75 11.79 1.81 3.41
C ALA A 75 11.81 0.60 2.46
N LEU A 76 11.12 -0.47 2.85
CA LEU A 76 10.91 -1.64 2.01
C LEU A 76 9.81 -1.33 0.99
N VAL A 77 10.14 -1.46 -0.29
CA VAL A 77 9.16 -1.30 -1.36
C VAL A 77 8.44 -2.63 -1.58
N ILE A 78 7.15 -2.67 -1.22
CA ILE A 78 6.31 -3.86 -1.39
C ILE A 78 4.98 -3.39 -1.96
N SER A 79 4.62 -3.83 -3.17
CA SER A 79 3.34 -3.47 -3.77
C SER A 79 2.17 -3.97 -2.92
N ARG A 80 1.09 -3.18 -2.86
CA ARG A 80 -0.08 -3.50 -2.01
C ARG A 80 -0.64 -4.91 -2.23
N ASN A 81 -0.62 -5.40 -3.47
CA ASN A 81 -1.14 -6.71 -3.85
C ASN A 81 -0.25 -7.90 -3.42
N HIS A 82 0.96 -7.66 -2.93
CA HIS A 82 1.88 -8.70 -2.46
C HIS A 82 2.18 -8.58 -0.96
N LEU A 83 1.63 -7.57 -0.29
CA LEU A 83 2.03 -7.17 1.05
C LEU A 83 1.99 -8.32 2.05
N GLU A 84 0.85 -9.01 2.09
CA GLU A 84 0.55 -10.08 3.03
C GLU A 84 1.56 -11.23 2.91
N TRP A 85 1.79 -11.75 1.69
CA TRP A 85 2.75 -12.83 1.45
C TRP A 85 4.21 -12.41 1.64
N ARG A 86 4.53 -11.14 1.35
CA ARG A 86 5.90 -10.65 1.46
C ARG A 86 6.30 -10.40 2.91
N LEU A 87 5.34 -10.15 3.80
CA LEU A 87 5.57 -9.93 5.22
C LEU A 87 5.32 -11.18 6.08
N ASP A 88 4.62 -12.19 5.59
CA ASP A 88 4.42 -13.46 6.30
C ASP A 88 5.77 -14.21 6.52
N PRO A 89 6.24 -14.37 7.77
CA PRO A 89 7.50 -15.07 8.07
C PRO A 89 7.51 -16.54 7.65
N THR A 90 6.33 -17.14 7.45
CA THR A 90 6.18 -18.54 7.04
C THR A 90 6.17 -18.72 5.52
N CYS A 91 6.04 -17.63 4.76
CA CYS A 91 5.98 -17.67 3.31
C CYS A 91 7.38 -17.79 2.68
N ASP A 92 7.52 -18.62 1.65
CA ASP A 92 8.76 -18.77 0.88
C ASP A 92 9.13 -17.50 0.12
N ALA A 93 8.15 -16.68 -0.28
CA ALA A 93 8.35 -15.45 -1.04
C ALA A 93 8.64 -14.21 -0.16
N ARG A 94 8.74 -14.38 1.17
CA ARG A 94 8.88 -13.28 2.12
C ARG A 94 10.13 -12.44 1.88
N VAL A 95 10.10 -11.20 2.35
CA VAL A 95 11.31 -10.37 2.43
C VAL A 95 12.20 -10.87 3.60
N PRO A 96 13.53 -10.74 3.51
CA PRO A 96 14.44 -11.17 4.59
C PRO A 96 14.14 -10.55 5.95
N GLN A 97 13.54 -9.34 5.97
CA GLN A 97 13.19 -8.60 7.17
C GLN A 97 11.96 -9.15 7.90
N ALA A 98 11.15 -9.97 7.23
CA ALA A 98 9.98 -10.66 7.78
C ALA A 98 10.42 -11.88 8.60
N THR A 99 10.99 -11.63 9.77
CA THR A 99 11.57 -12.65 10.65
C THR A 99 10.62 -13.14 11.73
N GLY A 100 9.49 -12.47 11.93
CA GLY A 100 8.54 -12.73 13.00
C GLY A 100 7.36 -11.75 12.95
N TYR A 101 6.36 -11.98 13.80
CA TYR A 101 5.13 -11.17 13.89
C TYR A 101 5.19 -10.03 14.91
N ASP A 102 6.27 -9.98 15.71
CA ASP A 102 6.49 -9.06 16.81
C ASP A 102 7.07 -7.70 16.37
N ARG A 103 7.62 -7.62 15.16
CA ARG A 103 8.20 -6.37 14.64
C ARG A 103 7.11 -5.34 14.37
N GLN A 104 7.39 -4.10 14.75
CA GLN A 104 6.56 -2.96 14.35
C GLN A 104 6.70 -2.72 12.84
N ILE A 105 5.57 -2.72 12.14
CA ILE A 105 5.49 -2.49 10.69
C ILE A 105 4.64 -1.25 10.47
N ILE A 106 5.23 -0.23 9.84
CA ILE A 106 4.56 1.03 9.52
C ILE A 106 4.40 1.09 8.01
N VAL A 107 3.17 0.87 7.55
CA VAL A 107 2.85 0.90 6.12
C VAL A 107 2.50 2.32 5.71
N PHE A 108 2.93 2.76 4.54
CA PHE A 108 2.53 4.06 4.01
C PHE A 108 2.24 4.01 2.51
N CYS A 109 1.25 4.80 2.11
CA CYS A 109 0.98 5.15 0.72
C CYS A 109 1.16 6.66 0.56
N VAL A 110 0.62 7.27 -0.51
CA VAL A 110 0.75 8.72 -0.74
C VAL A 110 0.13 9.53 0.42
N GLU A 111 -1.12 9.24 0.81
CA GLU A 111 -1.89 10.08 1.75
C GLU A 111 -2.42 9.34 3.00
N GLY A 112 -2.08 8.05 3.18
CA GLY A 112 -2.49 7.30 4.36
C GLY A 112 -3.88 6.63 4.26
N TYR A 113 -4.48 6.51 3.08
CA TYR A 113 -5.77 5.82 2.88
C TYR A 113 -5.58 4.30 2.74
N THR A 114 -4.97 3.88 1.63
CA THR A 114 -4.75 2.46 1.30
C THR A 114 -3.85 1.75 2.32
N SER A 115 -2.94 2.49 2.97
CA SER A 115 -2.03 1.96 3.98
C SER A 115 -2.74 1.67 5.30
N SER A 116 -3.73 2.46 5.74
CA SER A 116 -4.58 2.09 6.89
C SER A 116 -5.28 0.75 6.65
N LEU A 117 -5.85 0.54 5.46
CA LEU A 117 -6.47 -0.75 5.10
C LEU A 117 -5.45 -1.89 5.05
N ALA A 118 -4.17 -1.59 4.79
CA ALA A 118 -3.10 -2.59 4.71
C ALA A 118 -2.63 -3.01 6.09
N ALA A 119 -2.38 -2.03 6.95
CA ALA A 119 -2.03 -2.25 8.34
C ALA A 119 -3.11 -3.05 9.08
N ALA A 120 -4.38 -2.72 8.83
CA ALA A 120 -5.52 -3.47 9.34
C ALA A 120 -5.51 -4.95 8.91
N ALA A 121 -5.24 -5.24 7.63
CA ALA A 121 -5.14 -6.62 7.14
C ALA A 121 -3.94 -7.37 7.78
N LEU A 122 -2.82 -6.69 8.01
CA LEU A 122 -1.68 -7.26 8.73
C LEU A 122 -2.03 -7.55 10.20
N GLN A 123 -2.78 -6.66 10.88
CA GLN A 123 -3.27 -6.97 12.23
C GLN A 123 -4.16 -8.22 12.23
N ASP A 124 -5.01 -8.39 11.20
CA ASP A 124 -5.86 -9.58 11.05
C ASP A 124 -5.04 -10.87 10.82
N MET A 125 -3.83 -10.76 10.27
CA MET A 125 -2.84 -11.85 10.15
C MET A 125 -2.02 -12.09 11.43
N GLY A 126 -2.22 -11.31 12.48
CA GLY A 126 -1.51 -11.46 13.75
C GLY A 126 -0.23 -10.63 13.87
N PHE A 127 -0.09 -9.53 13.12
CA PHE A 127 0.92 -8.49 13.39
C PHE A 127 0.35 -7.41 14.33
N PRO A 128 0.41 -7.57 15.66
CA PRO A 128 -0.26 -6.67 16.60
C PRO A 128 0.28 -5.24 16.56
N ALA A 129 1.55 -5.07 16.17
CA ALA A 129 2.21 -3.77 16.07
C ALA A 129 2.14 -3.17 14.65
N ALA A 130 1.42 -3.79 13.72
CA ALA A 130 1.21 -3.21 12.39
C ALA A 130 0.34 -1.94 12.49
N THR A 131 0.79 -0.87 11.85
CA THR A 131 0.12 0.43 11.80
C THR A 131 0.43 1.15 10.48
N ASP A 132 -0.16 2.32 10.27
CA ASP A 132 0.14 3.18 9.14
C ASP A 132 0.69 4.55 9.54
N LEU A 133 1.37 5.16 8.59
CA LEU A 133 1.84 6.54 8.68
C LEU A 133 0.69 7.51 8.44
N ASP A 134 0.39 8.35 9.43
CA ASP A 134 -0.65 9.36 9.30
C ASP A 134 -0.30 10.40 8.21
N GLY A 135 -1.24 10.65 7.30
CA GLY A 135 -1.07 11.46 6.10
C GLY A 135 -0.10 10.90 5.05
N GLY A 136 0.42 9.68 5.24
CA GLY A 136 1.28 8.98 4.28
C GLY A 136 2.57 9.73 3.94
N PHE A 137 3.10 9.46 2.75
CA PHE A 137 4.31 10.11 2.24
C PHE A 137 4.19 11.64 2.16
N MET A 138 3.00 12.17 1.84
CA MET A 138 2.79 13.62 1.76
C MET A 138 3.00 14.31 3.11
N ALA A 139 2.54 13.70 4.20
CA ALA A 139 2.82 14.22 5.55
C ALA A 139 4.28 14.07 5.94
N TRP A 140 4.95 12.98 5.53
CA TRP A 140 6.40 12.83 5.72
C TRP A 140 7.20 13.95 5.04
N ALA A 141 6.88 14.22 3.78
CA ALA A 141 7.49 15.30 3.01
C ALA A 141 7.18 16.68 3.63
N GLY A 142 5.92 16.92 4.00
CA GLY A 142 5.50 18.16 4.67
C GLY A 142 6.17 18.38 6.02
N ALA A 143 6.56 17.31 6.71
CA ALA A 143 7.34 17.36 7.94
C ALA A 143 8.84 17.65 7.73
N GLY A 144 9.31 17.75 6.49
CA GLY A 144 10.72 18.01 6.16
C GLY A 144 11.66 16.85 6.51
N LEU A 145 11.14 15.63 6.63
CA LEU A 145 11.93 14.44 6.94
C LEU A 145 12.71 13.95 5.71
N PRO A 146 13.77 13.12 5.89
CA PRO A 146 14.63 12.71 4.80
C PRO A 146 13.88 12.02 3.65
N ILE A 147 14.18 12.44 2.41
CA ILE A 147 13.66 11.85 1.17
C ILE A 147 14.85 11.61 0.23
N GLN A 148 14.92 10.41 -0.32
CA GLN A 148 15.85 10.07 -1.40
C GLN A 148 15.16 10.27 -2.74
N GLN A 149 15.69 11.18 -3.56
CA GLN A 149 15.23 11.36 -4.93
C GLN A 149 15.68 10.19 -5.82
N SER A 150 14.87 9.86 -6.82
CA SER A 150 15.25 8.84 -7.79
C SER A 150 16.37 9.38 -8.70
N ALA A 151 17.41 8.59 -8.95
CA ALA A 151 18.54 8.99 -9.80
C ALA A 151 18.10 9.35 -11.24
N ALA A 152 16.98 8.79 -11.71
CA ALA A 152 16.43 9.06 -13.03
C ALA A 152 15.94 10.51 -13.23
N LEU A 153 15.52 11.21 -12.16
CA LEU A 153 15.17 12.64 -12.23
C LEU A 153 16.41 13.52 -12.35
N LEU A 154 17.48 13.17 -11.62
CA LEU A 154 18.75 13.90 -11.66
C LEU A 154 19.39 13.87 -13.05
N GLU A 155 19.28 12.75 -13.79
CA GLU A 155 19.76 12.66 -15.17
C GLU A 155 18.95 13.52 -16.15
N HIS A 156 17.64 13.67 -15.93
CA HIS A 156 16.78 14.51 -16.77
C HIS A 156 17.00 16.01 -16.54
N GLU A 157 17.22 16.44 -15.29
CA GLU A 157 17.59 17.82 -14.95
C GLU A 157 19.01 18.16 -15.42
N THR A 158 19.98 17.27 -15.19
CA THR A 158 21.38 17.48 -15.65
C THR A 158 21.47 17.61 -17.17
N ARG A 159 20.67 16.82 -17.91
CA ARG A 159 20.64 16.89 -19.39
C ARG A 159 19.95 18.16 -19.89
N ALA A 160 18.96 18.68 -19.17
CA ALA A 160 18.29 19.94 -19.51
C ALA A 160 19.20 21.15 -19.25
N GLU A 161 19.93 21.17 -18.13
CA GLU A 161 20.87 22.26 -17.79
C GLU A 161 22.10 22.29 -18.70
N THR A 162 22.66 21.13 -19.07
CA THR A 162 23.81 21.05 -19.99
C THR A 162 23.45 21.56 -21.41
N ALA A 163 22.19 21.38 -21.84
CA ALA A 163 21.71 21.87 -23.13
C ALA A 163 21.55 23.39 -23.19
N ILE A 164 21.35 24.07 -22.05
CA ILE A 164 21.19 25.53 -21.97
C ILE A 164 22.55 26.23 -21.96
N HIS A 165 23.60 25.61 -21.40
CA HIS A 165 24.93 26.23 -21.27
C HIS A 165 25.87 26.03 -22.48
N THR A 166 25.44 25.24 -23.47
CA THR A 166 26.24 24.94 -24.68
C THR A 166 25.72 25.71 -25.93
N MET A 167 24.80 26.67 -25.75
CA MET A 167 24.34 27.62 -26.77
C MET A 167 24.90 29.01 -26.51
#